data_AF-A0A4Q5T0B0-F1
#
_entry.id   AF-A0A4Q5T0B0-F1
#
_cell.length_a   1.000
_cell.length_b   1.000
_cell.length_c   1.000
_cell.angle_alpha   90.00
_cell.angle_beta   90.00
_cell.angle_gamma   90.00
#
_symmetry.space_group_name_H-M   'P 1'
#
loop_
_entity.id
_entity.type
_entity.pdbx_description
1 polymer ?
#
loop_
_entity_poly.entity_id
_entity_poly.type
_entity_poly.pdbx_seq_one_letter_code
_entity_poly.pdbx_strand_id
1 'polypeptide(L)'
;RHGNTSDGVHVASTGGVWSAVAAGFGGFRDLGAGQWCIDPRLPDDWESLTYRVTLRGTRVRVTVRPEELDLTVEDGDGQLVFDVRGTEVVVGPGEPVTVALAGQGPRLEGEPPNPAGTRRSDGTVITAIVPGA
;
A
#
# COMPACT_ATOMS: atom_id res chain seq x y z
N ARG A 1 14.68 17.66 -11.36
CA ARG A 1 15.01 16.56 -12.29
C ARG A 1 16.31 15.93 -11.78
N HIS A 2 16.27 14.76 -11.14
CA HIS A 2 17.47 14.10 -10.61
C HIS A 2 18.17 13.40 -11.78
N GLY A 3 19.26 13.99 -12.28
CA GLY A 3 19.96 13.59 -13.50
C GLY A 3 21.10 12.61 -13.26
N ASN A 4 20.89 11.61 -12.41
CA ASN A 4 21.92 10.67 -11.92
C ASN A 4 21.58 9.19 -12.23
N THR A 5 20.63 8.93 -13.13
CA THR A 5 20.30 7.58 -13.61
C THR A 5 21.50 6.85 -14.24
N SER A 6 22.54 7.58 -14.66
CA SER A 6 23.78 7.02 -15.21
C SER A 6 24.68 6.32 -14.18
N ASP A 7 24.51 6.60 -12.89
CA ASP A 7 25.49 6.21 -11.84
C ASP A 7 25.13 4.88 -11.16
N GLY A 8 24.04 4.23 -11.61
CA GLY A 8 23.60 2.91 -11.17
C GLY A 8 22.10 2.85 -10.87
N VAL A 9 21.55 1.63 -10.81
CA VAL A 9 20.17 1.43 -10.34
C VAL A 9 20.13 1.81 -8.86
N HIS A 10 19.31 2.82 -8.52
CA HIS A 10 18.99 3.13 -7.13
C HIS A 10 18.08 2.04 -6.56
N VAL A 11 18.64 0.89 -6.19
CA VAL A 11 17.87 -0.28 -5.70
C VAL A 11 16.94 0.08 -4.53
N ALA A 12 17.35 1.01 -3.67
CA ALA A 12 16.51 1.54 -2.59
C ALA A 12 15.30 2.35 -3.10
N SER A 13 15.43 3.10 -4.20
CA SER A 13 14.29 3.84 -4.77
C SER A 13 13.29 2.91 -5.46
N THR A 14 13.75 1.79 -6.04
CA THR A 14 12.86 0.75 -6.59
C THR A 14 11.98 0.13 -5.49
N GLY A 15 12.55 -0.15 -4.32
CA GLY A 15 11.80 -0.61 -3.15
C GLY A 15 10.83 0.46 -2.62
N GLY A 16 11.22 1.73 -2.67
CA GLY A 16 10.38 2.87 -2.33
C GLY A 16 9.17 2.99 -3.26
N VAL A 17 9.36 2.83 -4.58
CA VAL A 17 8.27 2.86 -5.56
C VAL A 17 7.28 1.72 -5.32
N TRP A 18 7.75 0.49 -5.12
CA TRP A 18 6.86 -0.63 -4.83
C TRP A 18 6.08 -0.39 -3.53
N SER A 19 6.75 0.10 -2.48
CA SER A 19 6.11 0.43 -1.21
C SER A 19 5.06 1.53 -1.37
N ALA A 20 5.36 2.59 -2.13
CA ALA A 20 4.40 3.66 -2.42
C ALA A 20 3.19 3.17 -3.22
N VAL A 21 3.37 2.18 -4.10
CA VAL A 21 2.27 1.59 -4.85
C VAL A 21 1.43 0.65 -3.98
N ALA A 22 2.03 -0.38 -3.39
CA ALA A 22 1.29 -1.42 -2.67
C ALA A 22 0.82 -0.94 -1.29
N ALA A 23 1.70 -0.29 -0.52
CA ALA A 23 1.41 0.24 0.81
C ALA A 23 1.03 1.73 0.79
N GLY A 24 1.23 2.49 -0.29
CA GLY A 24 0.61 3.81 -0.41
C GLY A 24 -0.80 3.68 -0.96
N PHE A 25 -0.93 3.84 -2.26
CA PHE A 25 -2.22 3.90 -2.96
C PHE A 25 -3.01 2.59 -2.90
N GLY A 26 -2.33 1.45 -2.98
CA GLY A 26 -2.93 0.11 -2.87
C GLY A 26 -3.42 -0.23 -1.47
N GLY A 27 -2.99 0.50 -0.44
CA GLY A 27 -3.55 0.40 0.91
C GLY A 27 -3.19 -0.87 1.70
N PHE A 28 -2.31 -1.74 1.20
CA PHE A 28 -1.92 -2.96 1.91
C PHE A 28 -1.13 -2.66 3.20
N ARG A 29 -1.49 -3.29 4.31
CA ARG A 29 -0.72 -3.28 5.57
C ARG A 29 -0.64 -4.69 6.16
N ASP A 30 0.53 -5.00 6.71
CA ASP A 30 0.71 -6.08 7.67
C ASP A 30 0.72 -5.47 9.08
N LEU A 31 -0.27 -5.83 9.89
CA LEU A 31 -0.43 -5.33 11.26
C LEU A 31 0.27 -6.25 12.28
N GLY A 32 0.93 -7.31 11.82
CA GLY A 32 1.53 -8.34 12.66
C GLY A 32 0.53 -9.42 13.06
N ALA A 33 1.02 -10.48 13.70
CA ALA A 33 0.22 -11.62 14.16
C ALA A 33 -0.68 -12.29 13.09
N GLY A 34 -0.36 -12.11 11.80
CA GLY A 34 -1.16 -12.62 10.68
C GLY A 34 -2.41 -11.80 10.36
N GLN A 35 -2.45 -10.54 10.79
CA GLN A 35 -3.52 -9.60 10.45
C GLN A 35 -3.08 -8.73 9.27
N TRP A 36 -3.83 -8.78 8.19
CA TRP A 36 -3.57 -7.98 6.99
C TRP A 36 -4.79 -7.13 6.69
N CYS A 37 -4.58 -5.85 6.35
CA CYS A 37 -5.65 -4.98 5.90
C CYS A 37 -5.35 -4.32 4.56
N ILE A 38 -6.42 -3.96 3.85
CA ILE A 38 -6.38 -3.23 2.59
C ILE A 38 -7.39 -2.10 2.65
N ASP A 39 -6.89 -0.86 2.73
CA ASP A 39 -7.70 0.36 2.63
C ASP A 39 -7.14 1.26 1.51
N PRO A 40 -7.54 1.01 0.25
CA PRO A 40 -6.94 1.68 -0.89
C PRO A 40 -7.46 3.11 -1.05
N ARG A 41 -6.62 3.95 -1.67
CA ARG A 41 -6.93 5.33 -2.05
C ARG A 41 -6.31 5.61 -3.42
N LEU A 42 -7.10 5.50 -4.48
CA LEU A 42 -6.66 5.79 -5.85
C LEU A 42 -6.70 7.30 -6.13
N PRO A 43 -5.70 7.83 -6.85
CA PRO A 43 -5.82 9.12 -7.53
C PRO A 43 -6.98 9.10 -8.53
N ASP A 44 -7.60 10.27 -8.76
CA ASP A 44 -8.81 10.40 -9.58
C ASP A 44 -8.63 9.94 -11.04
N ASP A 45 -7.43 10.14 -11.58
CA ASP A 45 -7.12 9.78 -12.97
C ASP A 45 -6.75 8.29 -13.15
N TRP A 46 -6.75 7.49 -12.08
CA TRP A 46 -6.37 6.08 -12.14
C TRP A 46 -7.61 5.19 -12.26
N GLU A 47 -7.77 4.55 -13.42
CA GLU A 47 -8.85 3.58 -13.64
C GLU A 47 -8.68 2.30 -12.79
N SER A 48 -7.43 1.90 -12.56
CA SER A 48 -7.12 0.76 -11.69
C SER A 48 -5.67 0.77 -11.21
N LEU A 49 -5.44 0.04 -10.13
CA LEU A 49 -4.10 -0.34 -9.67
C LEU A 49 -4.06 -1.84 -9.41
N THR A 50 -3.07 -2.54 -9.96
CA THR A 50 -2.85 -3.96 -9.68
C THR A 50 -1.47 -4.21 -9.08
N TYR A 51 -1.42 -4.92 -7.96
CA TYR A 51 -0.20 -5.39 -7.33
C TYR A 51 -0.36 -6.82 -6.82
N ARG A 52 0.76 -7.45 -6.43
CA ARG A 52 0.77 -8.81 -5.88
C ARG A 52 1.45 -8.82 -4.53
N VAL A 53 0.91 -9.62 -3.62
CA VAL A 53 1.52 -9.92 -2.31
C VAL A 53 1.59 -11.43 -2.15
N THR A 54 2.68 -11.93 -1.58
CA THR A 54 2.81 -13.35 -1.21
C THR A 54 2.85 -13.46 0.31
N LEU A 55 1.82 -14.07 0.88
CA LEU A 55 1.63 -14.21 2.33
C LEU A 55 1.52 -15.68 2.65
N ARG A 56 2.35 -16.16 3.58
CA ARG A 56 2.38 -17.58 3.99
C ARG A 56 2.42 -18.56 2.79
N GLY A 57 3.21 -18.24 1.77
CA GLY A 57 3.35 -19.06 0.55
C GLY A 57 2.20 -18.94 -0.46
N THR A 58 1.17 -18.13 -0.19
CA THR A 58 0.05 -17.90 -1.11
C THR A 58 0.18 -16.51 -1.74
N ARG A 59 0.24 -16.45 -3.08
CA ARG A 59 0.32 -15.21 -3.85
C ARG A 59 -1.07 -14.74 -4.26
N VAL A 60 -1.42 -13.53 -3.82
CA VAL A 60 -2.68 -12.87 -4.16
C VAL A 60 -2.39 -11.70 -5.09
N ARG A 61 -3.09 -11.65 -6.22
CA ARG A 61 -3.24 -10.45 -7.02
C ARG A 61 -4.36 -9.61 -6.43
N VAL A 62 -4.03 -8.37 -6.12
CA VAL A 62 -4.97 -7.34 -5.70
C VAL A 62 -5.17 -6.39 -6.86
N THR A 63 -6.41 -6.20 -7.30
CA THR A 63 -6.77 -5.21 -8.32
C THR A 63 -7.77 -4.25 -7.72
N VAL A 64 -7.36 -3.00 -7.53
CA VAL A 64 -8.20 -1.92 -7.02
C VAL A 64 -8.76 -1.13 -8.19
N ARG A 65 -10.06 -0.84 -8.16
CA ARG A 65 -10.77 0.12 -9.02
C ARG A 65 -11.45 1.18 -8.15
N PRO A 66 -11.99 2.27 -8.73
CA PRO A 66 -12.62 3.34 -7.95
C PRO A 66 -13.74 2.87 -7.01
N GLU A 67 -14.50 1.85 -7.40
CA GLU A 67 -15.71 1.39 -6.69
C GLU A 67 -15.61 -0.06 -6.18
N GLU A 68 -14.50 -0.75 -6.43
CA GLU A 68 -14.35 -2.16 -6.05
C GLU A 68 -12.89 -2.59 -5.92
N LEU A 69 -12.69 -3.73 -5.26
CA LEU A 69 -11.41 -4.39 -5.08
C LEU A 69 -11.55 -5.88 -5.36
N ASP A 70 -10.74 -6.41 -6.27
CA ASP A 70 -10.65 -7.83 -6.56
C ASP A 70 -9.43 -8.46 -5.88
N LEU A 71 -9.63 -9.64 -5.30
CA LEU A 71 -8.59 -10.50 -4.78
C LEU A 71 -8.63 -11.84 -5.52
N THR A 72 -7.51 -12.25 -6.08
CA THR A 72 -7.38 -13.55 -6.76
C THR A 72 -6.12 -14.25 -6.28
N VAL A 73 -6.25 -15.49 -5.79
CA VAL A 73 -5.08 -16.35 -5.56
C VAL A 73 -4.53 -16.79 -6.91
N GLU A 74 -3.29 -16.41 -7.21
CA GLU A 74 -2.59 -16.78 -8.45
C GLU A 74 -1.62 -17.95 -8.24
N ASP A 75 -1.19 -18.20 -7.00
CA ASP A 75 -0.28 -19.29 -6.64
C ASP A 75 -0.42 -19.64 -5.16
N GLY A 76 -0.19 -20.91 -4.81
CA GLY A 76 -0.45 -21.46 -3.48
C GLY A 76 -1.89 -21.95 -3.27
N ASP A 77 -2.07 -22.73 -2.21
CA ASP A 77 -3.31 -23.42 -1.83
C ASP A 77 -3.92 -22.91 -0.52
N GLY A 78 -3.24 -21.95 0.14
CA GLY A 78 -3.65 -21.40 1.42
C GLY A 78 -4.85 -20.46 1.30
N GLN A 79 -5.66 -20.44 2.36
CA GLN A 79 -6.69 -19.43 2.57
C GLN A 79 -6.12 -18.26 3.38
N LEU A 80 -6.36 -17.05 2.92
CA LEU A 80 -5.94 -15.81 3.56
C LEU A 80 -7.17 -15.00 3.97
N VAL A 81 -7.03 -14.23 5.06
CA VAL A 81 -8.07 -13.36 5.58
C VAL A 81 -7.55 -11.94 5.56
N PHE A 82 -8.31 -11.03 4.96
CA PHE A 82 -8.00 -9.60 4.89
C PHE A 82 -9.10 -8.80 5.55
N ASP A 83 -8.75 -7.76 6.29
CA ASP A 83 -9.68 -6.67 6.59
C ASP A 83 -9.70 -5.69 5.41
N VAL A 84 -10.84 -5.55 4.76
CA VAL A 84 -11.06 -4.55 3.71
C VAL A 84 -12.03 -3.52 4.26
N ARG A 85 -11.48 -2.41 4.75
CA ARG A 85 -12.23 -1.30 5.37
C ARG A 85 -13.18 -1.76 6.49
N GLY A 86 -12.70 -2.57 7.42
CA GLY A 86 -13.49 -3.09 8.53
C GLY A 86 -14.36 -4.30 8.18
N THR A 87 -14.31 -4.79 6.94
CA THR A 87 -15.00 -6.01 6.51
C THR A 87 -14.00 -7.15 6.38
N GLU A 88 -14.25 -8.26 7.09
CA GLU A 88 -13.43 -9.46 6.95
C GLU A 88 -13.72 -10.15 5.62
N VAL A 89 -12.67 -10.40 4.83
CA VAL A 89 -12.74 -10.99 3.50
C VAL A 89 -11.83 -12.20 3.44
N VAL A 90 -12.42 -13.35 3.14
CA VAL A 90 -11.71 -14.61 3.01
C VAL A 90 -11.40 -14.88 1.55
N VAL A 91 -10.15 -15.18 1.24
CA VAL A 91 -9.65 -15.45 -0.11
C VAL A 91 -8.94 -16.79 -0.12
N GLY A 92 -9.39 -17.68 -0.99
CA GLY A 92 -8.75 -18.97 -1.26
C GLY A 92 -8.54 -19.19 -2.75
N PRO A 93 -7.94 -20.32 -3.13
CA PRO A 93 -7.80 -20.72 -4.54
C PRO A 93 -9.16 -20.85 -5.24
N GLY A 94 -9.20 -20.47 -6.52
CA GLY A 94 -10.39 -20.59 -7.36
C GLY A 94 -10.92 -19.25 -7.84
N GLU A 95 -12.18 -18.96 -7.53
CA GLU A 95 -12.86 -17.78 -8.04
C GLU A 95 -12.37 -16.48 -7.36
N PRO A 96 -12.19 -15.38 -8.12
CA PRO A 96 -11.89 -14.08 -7.55
C PRO A 96 -12.94 -13.63 -6.54
N VAL A 97 -12.48 -13.01 -5.45
CA VAL A 97 -13.34 -12.35 -4.47
C VAL A 97 -13.39 -10.87 -4.79
N THR A 98 -14.59 -10.33 -5.02
CA THR A 98 -14.81 -8.91 -5.31
C THR A 98 -15.47 -8.23 -4.12
N VAL A 99 -14.94 -7.09 -3.71
CA VAL A 99 -15.42 -6.29 -2.58
C VAL A 99 -15.80 -4.90 -3.08
N ALA A 100 -17.06 -4.50 -2.91
CA ALA A 100 -17.49 -3.14 -3.23
C ALA A 100 -16.86 -2.12 -2.28
N LEU A 101 -16.41 -0.99 -2.82
CA LEU A 101 -15.83 0.12 -2.09
C LEU A 101 -16.78 1.31 -2.14
N ALA A 102 -17.10 1.90 -0.98
CA ALA A 102 -17.92 3.11 -0.90
C ALA A 102 -17.19 4.42 -1.33
N GLY A 103 -16.22 4.32 -2.25
CA GLY A 103 -15.39 5.44 -2.74
C GLY A 103 -13.92 5.35 -2.30
N GLN A 104 -13.18 6.47 -2.32
CA GLN A 104 -11.73 6.53 -2.02
C GLN A 104 -11.39 7.28 -0.70
N GLY A 105 -12.38 7.40 0.18
CA GLY A 105 -12.27 8.17 1.43
C GLY A 105 -12.41 9.68 1.23
N PRO A 106 -12.38 10.47 2.32
CA PRO A 106 -12.50 11.92 2.24
C PRO A 106 -11.23 12.55 1.65
N ARG A 107 -11.41 13.59 0.82
CA ARG A 107 -10.31 14.48 0.43
C ARG A 107 -10.10 15.52 1.52
N LEU A 108 -8.93 15.50 2.14
CA LEU A 108 -8.54 16.48 3.14
C LEU A 108 -7.90 17.67 2.41
N GLU A 109 -8.46 18.86 2.60
CA GLU A 109 -7.87 20.09 2.04
C GLU A 109 -6.63 20.53 2.84
N GLY A 110 -5.74 21.24 2.16
CA GLY A 110 -4.50 21.76 2.74
C GLY A 110 -3.29 20.86 2.50
N GLU A 111 -2.16 21.27 3.07
CA GLU A 111 -0.91 20.51 3.01
C GLU A 111 -0.74 19.70 4.31
N PRO A 112 -0.29 18.43 4.26
CA PRO A 112 0.08 17.73 5.47
C PRO A 112 1.13 18.55 6.25
N PRO A 113 1.01 18.64 7.59
CA PRO A 113 1.93 19.45 8.38
C PRO A 113 3.36 18.97 8.18
N ASN A 114 4.29 19.91 8.01
CA ASN A 114 5.70 19.57 7.93
C ASN A 114 6.12 18.87 9.23
N PRO A 115 6.56 17.60 9.18
CA PRO A 115 6.91 16.87 10.39
C PRO A 115 8.19 17.42 11.02
N ALA A 116 9.02 18.18 10.30
CA ALA A 116 10.22 18.80 10.84
C ALA A 116 9.88 19.77 12.00
N GLY A 117 10.58 19.63 13.12
CA GLY A 117 10.27 20.36 14.36
C GLY A 117 9.22 19.66 15.25
N THR A 118 8.56 18.60 14.78
CA THR A 118 7.60 17.83 15.59
C THR A 118 8.35 17.01 16.63
N ARG A 119 7.87 17.04 17.87
CA ARG A 119 8.43 16.26 18.98
C ARG A 119 7.79 14.87 19.01
N ARG A 120 8.61 13.83 18.93
CA ARG A 120 8.18 12.44 19.14
C ARG A 120 7.86 12.20 20.62
N SER A 121 7.16 11.10 20.92
CA SER A 121 6.80 10.70 22.29
C SER A 121 8.01 10.48 23.21
N ASP A 122 9.18 10.21 22.64
CA ASP A 122 10.46 10.08 23.34
C ASP A 122 11.19 11.42 23.56
N GLY A 123 10.58 12.55 23.19
CA GLY A 123 11.15 13.89 23.33
C GLY A 123 12.11 14.31 22.20
N THR A 124 12.44 13.41 21.28
CA THR A 124 13.29 13.72 20.11
C THR A 124 12.55 14.61 19.12
N VAL A 125 13.28 15.50 18.45
CA VAL A 125 12.71 16.39 17.42
C VAL A 125 12.98 15.76 16.06
N ILE A 126 11.94 15.65 15.23
CA ILE A 126 12.09 15.25 13.84
C ILE A 126 12.85 16.35 13.11
N THR A 127 14.02 16.04 12.58
CA THR A 127 14.82 16.95 11.75
C THR A 127 15.04 16.33 10.39
N ALA A 128 14.93 17.14 9.34
CA ALA A 128 15.41 16.76 8.01
C ALA A 128 16.86 17.25 7.90
N ILE A 129 17.81 16.34 8.01
CA ILE A 129 19.23 16.65 7.82
C ILE A 129 19.60 16.11 6.44
N VAL A 130 19.95 17.00 5.51
CA VAL A 130 20.70 16.61 4.31
C VAL A 130 22.16 16.53 4.77
N PRO A 131 22.82 15.35 4.73
CA PRO A 131 24.24 15.28 5.02
C PRO A 131 24.98 16.21 4.07
N GLY A 132 25.75 17.15 4.61
CA GLY A 132 26.54 18.09 3.81
C GLY A 132 27.53 17.36 2.91
N ALA A 133 27.73 17.93 1.72
CA ALA A 133 28.77 17.54 0.77
C ALA A 133 30.18 17.71 1.35
#